data_AF-A0A8H5P7L5-F1
#
_entry.id   AF-A0A8H5P7L5-F1
#
_cell.length_a   1.000
_cell.length_b   1.000
_cell.length_c   1.000
_cell.angle_alpha   90.00
_cell.angle_beta   90.00
_cell.angle_gamma   90.00
#
_symmetry.space_group_name_H-M   'P 1'
#
loop_
_entity.id
_entity.type
_entity.pdbx_description
1 polymer ?
#
loop_
_entity_poly.entity_id
_entity_poly.type
_entity_poly.pdbx_seq_one_letter_code
_entity_poly.pdbx_strand_id
1 'polypeptide(L)'
;MPLQEPSERERRSYYYGLPSCPKLVARSSTAPWNQPYEWPDRKRLYVATGHAIQQPWNDPNSPLQRLIIATLDGIDWTAIDILRIGYKSFGDDYRRIPELPVTMLISVSTNSTTFQEAEAVIIACKEILARFNLDDVEVEIKESVITTAASNSSLASPDPTTGREHPRLDPGPFDKDFIDIKYRHLHNISEYMGTSIDSPSEFKQGTKYLYLQGNNGKTYALTCRHTLFSESYLKEYRHGDGNDTKYVRQPGSNSLSRLVERFKVAKGGIDETIVEMAKPAYADPKCQAKLPDFLQEQLLLQSCQPRMEQFYGEVSAVVGHVEFSPPIGLCSQGLRVRGWALVELAQESFTTNLSKLRNKIPVTKKLQDLVGNVPVLPARRPLWLRFSSNEVAIGPDLIPECELKGTAPSPSGETLFVIKHGLKTKFTIGIANGIHSVARYTSDIGDVISSEWCIIGTNGDAFSDAGDSGACVFDPDGRIGGMITAGLKSQDYIYGYDVTYAAPMQWLLDEVKKEGYDLKLPN
;
A
#
# COMPACT_ATOMS: atom_id res chain seq x y z
N MET A 1 -24.02 -18.36 26.66
CA MET A 1 -25.02 -17.26 26.69
C MET A 1 -25.31 -16.89 25.25
N PRO A 2 -26.56 -16.53 24.91
CA PRO A 2 -26.85 -16.00 23.57
C PRO A 2 -26.02 -14.74 23.31
N LEU A 3 -25.66 -14.47 22.05
CA LEU A 3 -24.96 -13.23 21.72
C LEU A 3 -25.92 -12.06 21.90
N GLN A 4 -25.38 -10.89 22.23
CA GLN A 4 -26.16 -9.67 22.35
C GLN A 4 -26.14 -8.91 21.03
N GLU A 5 -27.32 -8.58 20.49
CA GLU A 5 -27.41 -7.70 19.34
C GLU A 5 -26.86 -6.31 19.69
N PRO A 6 -25.86 -5.81 18.94
CA PRO A 6 -25.27 -4.51 19.24
C PRO A 6 -26.27 -3.39 18.97
N SER A 7 -26.37 -2.45 19.89
CA SER A 7 -27.18 -1.24 19.68
C SER A 7 -26.66 -0.45 18.47
N GLU A 8 -27.50 0.35 17.82
CA GLU A 8 -27.06 1.18 16.67
C GLU A 8 -25.87 2.09 17.01
N ARG A 9 -25.79 2.56 18.25
CA ARG A 9 -24.67 3.36 18.74
C ARG A 9 -23.39 2.53 18.83
N GLU A 10 -23.47 1.32 19.37
CA GLU A 10 -22.34 0.37 19.42
C GLU A 10 -21.90 0.02 18.00
N ARG A 11 -22.83 -0.35 17.11
CA ARG A 11 -22.54 -0.70 15.71
C ARG A 11 -21.66 0.34 15.02
N ARG A 12 -21.97 1.63 15.18
CA ARG A 12 -21.22 2.74 14.56
C ARG A 12 -19.91 3.10 15.24
N SER A 13 -19.75 2.75 16.51
CA SER A 13 -18.69 3.32 17.37
C SER A 13 -17.73 2.27 17.91
N TYR A 14 -18.03 0.98 17.74
CA TYR A 14 -17.26 -0.12 18.30
C TYR A 14 -15.81 -0.12 17.82
N TYR A 15 -15.59 0.13 16.52
CA TYR A 15 -14.27 0.20 15.88
C TYR A 15 -13.72 1.63 15.77
N TYR A 16 -14.23 2.57 16.57
CA TYR A 16 -13.70 3.93 16.61
C TYR A 16 -12.18 3.90 16.87
N GLY A 17 -11.41 4.60 16.05
CA GLY A 17 -9.95 4.63 16.11
C GLY A 17 -9.25 3.83 15.01
N LEU A 18 -9.95 2.93 14.31
CA LEU A 18 -9.45 2.33 13.08
C LEU A 18 -9.57 3.33 11.91
N PRO A 19 -8.67 3.30 10.91
CA PRO A 19 -8.65 4.25 9.79
C PRO A 19 -10.00 4.49 9.13
N SER A 20 -10.76 3.43 8.85
CA SER A 20 -12.04 3.52 8.15
C SER A 20 -13.27 3.49 9.07
N CYS A 21 -13.05 3.29 10.39
CA CYS A 21 -14.10 3.16 11.41
C CYS A 21 -15.27 2.26 10.95
N PRO A 22 -15.02 0.96 10.64
CA PRO A 22 -16.06 0.07 10.12
C PRO A 22 -17.18 -0.16 11.13
N LYS A 23 -18.36 -0.57 10.65
CA LYS A 23 -19.49 -0.89 11.52
C LYS A 23 -19.40 -2.32 12.04
N LEU A 24 -19.71 -2.51 13.31
CA LEU A 24 -19.91 -3.84 13.89
C LEU A 24 -21.26 -4.44 13.46
N VAL A 25 -21.24 -5.72 13.11
CA VAL A 25 -22.45 -6.52 12.85
C VAL A 25 -22.72 -7.41 14.07
N ALA A 26 -21.73 -8.20 14.50
CA ALA A 26 -21.82 -9.06 15.67
C ALA A 26 -20.43 -9.38 16.23
N ARG A 27 -20.36 -9.82 17.50
CA ARG A 27 -19.12 -10.20 18.19
C ARG A 27 -19.36 -11.34 19.17
N SER A 28 -18.39 -12.23 19.34
CA SER A 28 -18.45 -13.34 20.31
C SER A 28 -18.29 -12.91 21.76
N SER A 29 -17.51 -11.84 22.01
CA SER A 29 -17.29 -11.35 23.36
C SER A 29 -18.60 -10.92 24.00
N THR A 30 -18.87 -11.36 25.23
CA THR A 30 -20.03 -10.95 26.02
C THR A 30 -19.74 -9.74 26.92
N ALA A 31 -18.54 -9.16 26.83
CA ALA A 31 -18.20 -7.97 27.60
C ALA A 31 -19.09 -6.80 27.17
N PRO A 32 -19.75 -6.07 28.09
CA PRO A 32 -20.54 -4.91 27.71
C PRO A 32 -19.68 -3.86 27.02
N TRP A 33 -20.14 -3.34 25.88
CA TRP A 33 -19.50 -2.18 25.26
C TRP A 33 -19.86 -0.94 26.06
N ASN A 34 -18.84 -0.17 26.45
CA ASN A 34 -19.02 1.04 27.24
C ASN A 34 -18.44 2.24 26.50
N GLN A 35 -19.10 3.39 26.65
CA GLN A 35 -18.65 4.67 26.17
C GLN A 35 -18.76 5.68 27.33
N PRO A 36 -17.77 5.71 28.24
CA PRO A 36 -17.85 6.52 29.45
C PRO A 36 -17.80 8.03 29.20
N TYR A 37 -17.33 8.45 28.01
CA TYR A 37 -17.18 9.86 27.62
C TYR A 37 -18.02 10.21 26.38
N GLU A 38 -17.97 11.48 25.96
CA GLU A 38 -18.62 11.95 24.73
C GLU A 38 -18.16 11.16 23.48
N TRP A 39 -16.91 10.67 23.49
CA TRP A 39 -16.32 9.85 22.43
C TRP A 39 -15.88 8.48 22.97
N PRO A 40 -15.97 7.39 22.18
CA PRO A 40 -15.42 6.09 22.56
C PRO A 40 -13.90 6.11 22.64
N ASP A 41 -13.35 5.17 23.41
CA ASP A 41 -11.90 4.93 23.38
C ASP A 41 -11.47 4.40 22.01
N ARG A 42 -10.27 4.82 21.57
CA ARG A 42 -9.74 4.42 20.28
C ARG A 42 -9.24 2.98 20.31
N LYS A 43 -9.87 2.11 19.52
CA LYS A 43 -9.35 0.78 19.19
C LYS A 43 -8.12 0.88 18.29
N ARG A 44 -7.26 -0.13 18.39
CA ARG A 44 -6.08 -0.31 17.54
C ARG A 44 -5.94 -1.77 17.14
N LEU A 45 -5.39 -1.99 15.94
CA LEU A 45 -4.97 -3.30 15.48
C LEU A 45 -3.51 -3.55 15.88
N TYR A 46 -3.21 -4.81 16.17
CA TYR A 46 -1.87 -5.34 16.33
C TYR A 46 -1.77 -6.70 15.64
N VAL A 47 -0.55 -7.13 15.31
CA VAL A 47 -0.33 -8.44 14.68
C VAL A 47 -0.55 -9.57 15.69
N ALA A 48 -1.01 -10.71 15.18
CA ALA A 48 -1.22 -11.93 15.95
C ALA A 48 -0.12 -12.97 15.70
N THR A 49 0.97 -12.58 15.04
CA THR A 49 2.16 -13.41 14.81
C THR A 49 2.62 -14.09 16.11
N GLY A 50 2.93 -15.39 16.03
CA GLY A 50 3.33 -16.24 17.14
C GLY A 50 2.16 -16.89 17.89
N HIS A 51 0.91 -16.55 17.59
CA HIS A 51 -0.25 -17.17 18.22
C HIS A 51 -0.44 -18.63 17.80
N ALA A 52 -1.03 -19.46 18.66
CA ALA A 52 -1.28 -20.88 18.41
C ALA A 52 -2.12 -21.16 17.15
N ILE A 53 -2.99 -20.22 16.76
CA ILE A 53 -3.80 -20.31 15.53
C ILE A 53 -2.95 -20.22 14.24
N GLN A 54 -1.76 -19.61 14.28
CA GLN A 54 -0.97 -19.31 13.08
C GLN A 54 -0.63 -20.57 12.28
N GLN A 55 -0.12 -21.61 12.95
CA GLN A 55 0.32 -22.84 12.29
C GLN A 55 -0.86 -23.58 11.62
N PRO A 56 -1.97 -23.90 12.32
CA PRO A 56 -3.12 -24.55 11.69
C PRO A 56 -3.87 -23.64 10.71
N TRP A 57 -3.75 -22.32 10.76
CA TRP A 57 -4.36 -21.43 9.78
C TRP A 57 -3.57 -21.33 8.48
N ASN A 58 -2.24 -21.21 8.58
CA ASN A 58 -1.36 -21.04 7.42
C ASN A 58 -1.00 -22.36 6.73
N ASP A 59 -1.15 -23.51 7.40
CA ASP A 59 -0.87 -24.82 6.82
C ASP A 59 -1.97 -25.21 5.82
N PRO A 60 -1.66 -25.35 4.51
CA PRO A 60 -2.65 -25.75 3.52
C PRO A 60 -3.24 -27.15 3.78
N ASN A 61 -2.56 -28.00 4.54
CA ASN A 61 -3.06 -29.34 4.89
C ASN A 61 -4.07 -29.30 6.05
N SER A 62 -3.99 -28.28 6.91
CA SER A 62 -4.92 -28.11 8.01
C SER A 62 -6.34 -27.84 7.47
N PRO A 63 -7.39 -28.49 8.02
CA PRO A 63 -8.76 -28.23 7.59
C PRO A 63 -9.34 -26.95 8.21
N LEU A 64 -8.67 -26.31 9.17
CA LEU A 64 -9.21 -25.17 9.93
C LEU A 64 -9.76 -24.06 9.01
N GLN A 65 -8.92 -23.56 8.10
CA GLN A 65 -9.32 -22.47 7.20
C GLN A 65 -10.49 -22.87 6.30
N ARG A 66 -10.48 -24.09 5.74
CA ARG A 66 -11.57 -24.59 4.89
C ARG A 66 -12.88 -24.75 5.65
N LEU A 67 -12.82 -25.25 6.88
CA LEU A 67 -14.01 -25.40 7.73
C LEU A 67 -14.60 -24.04 8.09
N ILE A 68 -13.77 -23.06 8.44
CA ILE A 68 -14.22 -21.69 8.71
C ILE A 68 -14.83 -21.04 7.47
N ILE A 69 -14.20 -21.17 6.30
CA ILE A 69 -14.78 -20.62 5.05
C ILE A 69 -16.14 -21.27 4.75
N ALA A 70 -16.29 -22.58 5.02
CA ALA A 70 -17.54 -23.28 4.77
C ALA A 70 -18.71 -22.81 5.66
N THR A 71 -18.45 -22.21 6.84
CA THR A 71 -19.53 -21.64 7.68
C THR A 71 -20.07 -20.33 7.10
N LEU A 72 -19.38 -19.74 6.13
CA LEU A 72 -19.77 -18.48 5.48
C LEU A 72 -20.59 -18.70 4.21
N ASP A 73 -21.05 -19.93 3.96
CA ASP A 73 -21.96 -20.22 2.86
C ASP A 73 -23.26 -19.39 3.00
N GLY A 74 -23.69 -18.76 1.90
CA GLY A 74 -24.81 -17.82 1.91
C GLY A 74 -24.52 -16.43 2.49
N ILE A 75 -23.31 -16.16 2.99
CA ILE A 75 -22.91 -14.85 3.52
C ILE A 75 -22.11 -14.06 2.47
N ASP A 76 -22.42 -12.77 2.32
CA ASP A 76 -21.66 -11.87 1.43
C ASP A 76 -20.37 -11.34 2.09
N TRP A 77 -19.47 -12.27 2.43
CA TRP A 77 -18.19 -11.96 3.06
C TRP A 77 -17.12 -11.53 2.04
N THR A 78 -16.13 -10.75 2.47
CA THR A 78 -15.09 -10.21 1.59
C THR A 78 -13.68 -10.55 2.08
N ALA A 79 -13.48 -10.65 3.40
CA ALA A 79 -12.17 -10.97 3.98
C ALA A 79 -12.28 -11.66 5.34
N ILE A 80 -11.24 -12.40 5.70
CA ILE A 80 -10.99 -12.89 7.06
C ILE A 80 -9.56 -12.49 7.44
N ASP A 81 -9.43 -11.68 8.48
CA ASP A 81 -8.15 -11.26 9.06
C ASP A 81 -8.04 -11.78 10.49
N ILE A 82 -6.90 -12.35 10.88
CA ILE A 82 -6.64 -12.75 12.28
C ILE A 82 -5.63 -11.79 12.87
N LEU A 83 -6.11 -10.90 13.72
CA LEU A 83 -5.36 -9.80 14.30
C LEU A 83 -5.66 -9.69 15.79
N ARG A 84 -4.83 -8.94 16.51
CA ARG A 84 -5.17 -8.49 17.86
C ARG A 84 -5.91 -7.16 17.77
N ILE A 85 -6.98 -7.01 18.52
CA ILE A 85 -7.73 -5.75 18.56
C ILE A 85 -8.16 -5.39 19.97
N GLY A 86 -8.05 -4.11 20.31
CA GLY A 86 -8.59 -3.59 21.57
C GLY A 86 -8.15 -2.17 21.85
N TYR A 87 -8.35 -1.75 23.09
CA TYR A 87 -8.04 -0.40 23.56
C TYR A 87 -6.60 -0.31 24.04
N LYS A 88 -5.94 0.81 23.77
CA LYS A 88 -4.59 1.05 24.28
C LYS A 88 -4.62 1.16 25.81
N SER A 89 -3.76 0.44 26.50
CA SER A 89 -3.52 0.66 27.92
C SER A 89 -2.52 1.80 28.13
N PHE A 90 -2.70 2.55 29.22
CA PHE A 90 -1.77 3.61 29.59
C PHE A 90 -0.37 2.99 29.82
N GLY A 91 0.63 3.40 29.04
CA GLY A 91 2.01 2.89 29.17
C GLY A 91 2.44 1.80 28.18
N ASP A 92 1.59 1.40 27.22
CA ASP A 92 1.98 0.43 26.18
C ASP A 92 3.19 0.92 25.35
N ASP A 93 4.29 0.17 25.45
CA ASP A 93 5.50 0.31 24.65
C ASP A 93 5.34 -0.52 23.36
N TYR A 94 5.61 0.09 22.20
CA TYR A 94 5.58 -0.56 20.87
C TYR A 94 6.51 -1.78 20.76
N ARG A 95 7.38 -2.00 21.75
CA ARG A 95 8.29 -3.15 21.86
C ARG A 95 7.64 -4.43 22.37
N ARG A 96 6.39 -4.39 22.84
CA ARG A 96 5.67 -5.59 23.30
C ARG A 96 4.37 -5.77 22.53
N ILE A 97 4.09 -6.99 22.11
CA ILE A 97 2.76 -7.36 21.63
C ILE A 97 1.82 -7.16 22.82
N PRO A 98 0.82 -6.27 22.72
CA PRO A 98 -0.05 -6.01 23.85
C PRO A 98 -0.89 -7.27 24.15
N GLU A 99 -1.29 -7.46 25.41
CA GLU A 99 -2.17 -8.55 25.87
C GLU A 99 -3.63 -8.32 25.40
N LEU A 100 -3.78 -7.99 24.12
CA LEU A 100 -5.07 -7.83 23.46
C LEU A 100 -5.53 -9.19 22.94
N PRO A 101 -6.85 -9.45 22.95
CA PRO A 101 -7.40 -10.70 22.44
C PRO A 101 -7.02 -10.88 20.98
N VAL A 102 -6.73 -12.13 20.60
CA VAL A 102 -6.63 -12.51 19.20
C VAL A 102 -8.05 -12.68 18.67
N THR A 103 -8.35 -11.98 17.59
CA THR A 103 -9.69 -11.91 17.01
C THR A 103 -9.64 -12.26 15.54
N MET A 104 -10.49 -13.20 15.15
CA MET A 104 -10.86 -13.46 13.77
C MET A 104 -11.90 -12.42 13.33
N LEU A 105 -11.46 -11.49 12.48
CA LEU A 105 -12.27 -10.42 11.92
C LEU A 105 -12.81 -10.88 10.57
N ILE A 106 -14.11 -11.18 10.51
CA ILE A 106 -14.81 -11.52 9.27
C ILE A 106 -15.43 -10.24 8.72
N SER A 107 -15.11 -9.91 7.49
CA SER A 107 -15.63 -8.71 6.82
C SER A 107 -16.74 -9.07 5.86
N VAL A 108 -17.83 -8.31 5.88
CA VAL A 108 -19.00 -8.49 5.01
C VAL A 108 -19.34 -7.18 4.29
N SER A 109 -20.02 -7.28 3.15
CA SER A 109 -20.54 -6.12 2.44
C SER A 109 -21.53 -5.33 3.29
N THR A 110 -21.61 -4.02 3.07
CA THR A 110 -22.48 -3.12 3.86
C THR A 110 -23.95 -3.53 3.77
N ASN A 111 -24.62 -3.62 4.93
CA ASN A 111 -26.02 -4.04 5.07
C ASN A 111 -26.37 -5.41 4.45
N SER A 112 -25.38 -6.27 4.19
CA SER A 112 -25.61 -7.57 3.54
C SER A 112 -25.98 -8.71 4.49
N THR A 113 -25.66 -8.56 5.78
CA THR A 113 -25.77 -9.63 6.78
C THR A 113 -26.56 -9.13 7.99
N THR A 114 -27.60 -9.87 8.37
CA THR A 114 -28.40 -9.61 9.57
C THR A 114 -27.68 -10.06 10.84
N PHE A 115 -28.13 -9.58 12.01
CA PHE A 115 -27.57 -10.05 13.28
C PHE A 115 -27.77 -11.56 13.48
N GLN A 116 -28.92 -12.11 13.10
CA GLN A 116 -29.22 -13.54 13.27
C GLN A 116 -28.30 -14.43 12.42
N GLU A 117 -28.05 -14.04 11.17
CA GLU A 117 -27.09 -14.73 10.30
C GLU A 117 -25.67 -14.64 10.87
N ALA A 118 -25.27 -13.44 11.32
CA ALA A 118 -23.97 -13.21 11.93
C ALA A 118 -23.77 -13.99 13.23
N GLU A 119 -24.80 -14.11 14.07
CA GLU A 119 -24.79 -14.91 15.30
C GLU A 119 -24.57 -16.40 14.99
N ALA A 120 -25.30 -16.95 14.01
CA ALA A 120 -25.15 -18.34 13.60
C ALA A 120 -23.72 -18.63 13.10
N VAL A 121 -23.15 -17.73 12.30
CA VAL A 121 -21.75 -17.83 11.83
C VAL A 121 -20.77 -17.79 13.00
N ILE A 122 -20.90 -16.84 13.92
CA ILE A 122 -19.99 -16.71 15.07
C ILE A 122 -20.01 -17.97 15.92
N ILE A 123 -21.19 -18.52 16.21
CA ILE A 123 -21.33 -19.76 16.99
C ILE A 123 -20.61 -20.91 16.27
N ALA A 124 -20.87 -21.11 14.97
CA ALA A 124 -20.23 -22.16 14.19
C ALA A 124 -18.70 -22.01 14.14
N CYS A 125 -18.20 -20.78 13.94
CA CYS A 125 -16.77 -20.49 13.97
C CYS A 125 -16.15 -20.80 15.34
N LYS A 126 -16.78 -20.39 16.45
CA LYS A 126 -16.30 -20.68 17.81
C LYS A 126 -16.29 -22.19 18.10
N GLU A 127 -17.28 -22.95 17.64
CA GLU A 127 -17.28 -24.42 17.77
C GLU A 127 -16.13 -25.07 17.00
N ILE A 128 -15.83 -24.59 15.79
CA ILE A 128 -14.68 -25.07 15.02
C ILE A 128 -13.38 -24.74 15.77
N LEU A 129 -13.20 -23.48 16.21
CA LEU A 129 -12.00 -23.06 16.94
C LEU A 129 -11.77 -23.89 18.21
N ALA A 130 -12.83 -24.20 18.97
CA ALA A 130 -12.76 -25.07 20.15
C ALA A 130 -12.25 -26.49 19.81
N ARG A 131 -12.64 -27.08 18.67
CA ARG A 131 -12.13 -28.39 18.22
C ARG A 131 -10.63 -28.40 17.94
N PHE A 132 -10.03 -27.23 17.69
CA PHE A 132 -8.59 -27.05 17.51
C PHE A 132 -7.89 -26.54 18.78
N ASN A 133 -8.58 -26.47 19.92
CA ASN A 133 -8.10 -25.90 21.18
C ASN A 133 -7.72 -24.40 21.07
N LEU A 134 -8.51 -23.64 20.33
CA LEU A 134 -8.35 -22.19 20.09
C LEU A 134 -9.50 -21.39 20.73
N ASP A 135 -9.90 -21.77 21.94
CA ASP A 135 -11.02 -21.17 22.66
C ASP A 135 -10.81 -19.68 22.96
N ASP A 136 -9.54 -19.26 23.03
CA ASP A 136 -9.07 -17.90 23.30
C ASP A 136 -9.19 -16.94 22.09
N VAL A 137 -9.51 -17.47 20.90
CA VAL A 137 -9.72 -16.65 19.70
C VAL A 137 -11.16 -16.14 19.67
N GLU A 138 -11.32 -14.81 19.72
CA GLU A 138 -12.61 -14.14 19.53
C GLU A 138 -12.98 -14.10 18.04
N VAL A 139 -14.27 -13.94 17.73
CA VAL A 139 -14.80 -13.80 16.37
C VAL A 139 -15.68 -12.56 16.32
N GLU A 140 -15.37 -11.65 15.40
CA GLU A 140 -16.15 -10.43 15.17
C GLU A 140 -16.49 -10.30 13.68
N ILE A 141 -17.71 -9.89 13.38
CA ILE A 141 -18.18 -9.61 12.01
C ILE A 141 -18.34 -8.10 11.85
N LYS A 142 -17.75 -7.54 10.79
CA LYS A 142 -17.76 -6.10 10.51
C LYS A 142 -18.08 -5.78 9.05
N GLU A 143 -18.65 -4.61 8.81
CA GLU A 143 -18.90 -4.11 7.46
C GLU A 143 -17.61 -3.53 6.87
N SER A 144 -17.00 -4.24 5.92
CA SER A 144 -15.83 -3.78 5.19
C SER A 144 -15.72 -4.52 3.87
N VAL A 145 -15.20 -3.84 2.86
CA VAL A 145 -15.02 -4.38 1.51
C VAL A 145 -13.56 -4.28 1.10
N ILE A 146 -13.10 -5.27 0.34
CA ILE A 146 -11.80 -5.23 -0.32
C ILE A 146 -11.91 -4.28 -1.50
N THR A 147 -10.98 -3.36 -1.63
CA THR A 147 -10.81 -2.59 -2.86
C THR A 147 -9.39 -2.73 -3.37
N THR A 148 -9.23 -2.71 -4.70
CA THR A 148 -7.90 -2.53 -5.26
C THR A 148 -7.33 -1.22 -4.74
N ALA A 149 -6.03 -1.21 -4.41
CA ALA A 149 -5.37 -0.01 -3.93
C ALA A 149 -4.99 0.94 -5.09
N ALA A 150 -5.64 0.86 -6.25
CA ALA A 150 -5.48 1.83 -7.33
C ALA A 150 -6.49 2.97 -7.15
N SER A 151 -6.14 4.16 -7.62
CA SER A 151 -7.06 5.30 -7.60
C SER A 151 -7.71 5.47 -8.97
N ASN A 152 -9.01 5.78 -8.98
CA ASN A 152 -9.68 6.20 -10.21
C ASN A 152 -9.09 7.54 -10.71
N SER A 153 -8.95 7.66 -12.03
CA SER A 153 -8.57 8.87 -12.75
C SER A 153 -9.80 9.41 -13.45
N SER A 154 -10.07 10.71 -13.31
CA SER A 154 -11.11 11.41 -14.07
C SER A 154 -10.65 11.82 -15.47
N LEU A 155 -9.37 11.64 -15.79
CA LEU A 155 -8.76 12.03 -17.06
C LEU A 155 -8.31 10.77 -17.79
N ALA A 156 -8.87 10.56 -18.98
CA ALA A 156 -8.26 9.76 -20.03
C ALA A 156 -7.58 10.73 -21.01
N SER A 157 -6.36 10.40 -21.35
CA SER A 157 -5.61 11.07 -22.40
C SER A 157 -5.34 10.05 -23.49
N PRO A 158 -5.41 10.48 -24.77
CA PRO A 158 -5.23 9.59 -25.91
C PRO A 158 -3.84 8.96 -25.90
N ASP A 159 -3.69 7.90 -26.70
CA ASP A 159 -2.40 7.27 -26.93
C ASP A 159 -1.36 8.29 -27.41
N PRO A 160 -0.07 8.05 -27.10
CA PRO A 160 0.99 8.93 -27.53
C PRO A 160 1.04 9.04 -29.06
N THR A 161 0.97 10.29 -29.56
CA THR A 161 1.12 10.59 -30.98
C THR A 161 2.56 10.42 -31.44
N THR A 162 2.77 9.61 -32.48
CA THR A 162 4.09 9.42 -33.10
C THR A 162 4.70 10.75 -33.55
N GLY A 163 5.92 11.07 -33.13
CA GLY A 163 6.69 12.24 -33.58
C GLY A 163 6.73 13.43 -32.61
N ARG A 164 6.04 13.37 -31.46
CA ARG A 164 6.17 14.39 -30.39
C ARG A 164 7.36 14.02 -29.49
N GLU A 165 8.25 14.97 -29.22
CA GLU A 165 9.28 14.76 -28.19
C GLU A 165 8.61 14.63 -26.82
N HIS A 166 8.83 13.50 -26.15
CA HIS A 166 8.37 13.25 -24.79
C HIS A 166 9.46 13.65 -23.78
N PRO A 167 9.09 14.23 -22.63
CA PRO A 167 10.07 14.56 -21.60
C PRO A 167 10.69 13.29 -21.02
N ARG A 168 11.97 13.36 -20.67
CA ARG A 168 12.67 12.29 -19.94
C ARG A 168 12.36 12.36 -18.45
N LEU A 169 12.65 11.30 -17.71
CA LEU A 169 12.61 11.26 -16.25
C LEU A 169 13.95 11.71 -15.65
N ASP A 170 13.88 12.36 -14.49
CA ASP A 170 15.06 12.85 -13.77
C ASP A 170 15.68 11.75 -12.92
N PRO A 171 16.99 11.54 -12.97
CA PRO A 171 17.63 10.46 -12.21
C PRO A 171 17.55 10.67 -10.70
N GLY A 172 17.42 11.92 -10.22
CA GLY A 172 17.73 12.27 -8.85
C GLY A 172 19.24 12.11 -8.52
N PRO A 173 19.65 12.33 -7.26
CA PRO A 173 18.80 12.69 -6.15
C PRO A 173 18.27 14.12 -6.18
N PHE A 174 17.24 14.38 -5.37
CA PHE A 174 16.81 15.73 -5.06
C PHE A 174 17.43 16.15 -3.72
N ASP A 175 17.89 17.39 -3.61
CA ASP A 175 18.51 17.88 -2.38
C ASP A 175 17.53 17.87 -1.19
N LYS A 176 18.08 17.77 0.03
CA LYS A 176 17.35 17.90 1.30
C LYS A 176 17.01 19.37 1.58
N ASP A 177 16.27 19.99 0.66
CA ASP A 177 15.81 21.36 0.83
C ASP A 177 14.94 21.49 2.10
N PHE A 178 14.84 22.72 2.61
CA PHE A 178 14.23 23.10 3.90
C PHE A 178 12.92 22.36 4.25
N ILE A 179 12.13 21.95 3.25
CA ILE A 179 10.85 21.23 3.41
C ILE A 179 10.62 20.19 2.29
N ASP A 180 11.68 19.54 1.77
CA ASP A 180 11.56 18.53 0.70
C ASP A 180 10.82 19.07 -0.57
N ILE A 181 11.03 20.35 -0.91
CA ILE A 181 10.30 21.06 -1.99
C ILE A 181 10.53 20.38 -3.35
N LYS A 182 11.79 20.15 -3.74
CA LYS A 182 12.12 19.42 -4.98
C LYS A 182 11.45 18.06 -5.01
N TYR A 183 11.46 17.31 -3.91
CA TYR A 183 10.73 16.05 -3.81
C TYR A 183 9.21 16.25 -4.05
N ARG A 184 8.59 17.27 -3.45
CA ARG A 184 7.15 17.55 -3.61
C ARG A 184 6.74 17.80 -5.07
N HIS A 185 7.63 18.40 -5.88
CA HIS A 185 7.31 18.84 -7.24
C HIS A 185 7.96 18.00 -8.34
N LEU A 186 9.03 17.26 -8.05
CA LEU A 186 9.79 16.51 -9.05
C LEU A 186 9.72 14.99 -8.83
N HIS A 187 9.22 14.51 -7.68
CA HIS A 187 9.18 13.06 -7.37
C HIS A 187 8.50 12.24 -8.48
N ASN A 188 7.31 12.64 -8.93
CA ASN A 188 6.56 11.86 -9.91
C ASN A 188 7.20 11.86 -11.32
N ILE A 189 8.10 12.81 -11.62
CA ILE A 189 8.84 12.90 -12.89
C ILE A 189 10.28 12.36 -12.76
N SER A 190 10.56 11.61 -11.69
CA SER A 190 11.87 11.03 -11.40
C SER A 190 11.98 9.55 -11.77
N GLU A 191 13.20 9.04 -11.83
CA GLU A 191 13.51 7.62 -12.00
C GLU A 191 13.37 6.82 -10.69
N TYR A 192 12.93 7.43 -9.58
CA TYR A 192 12.68 6.71 -8.34
C TYR A 192 11.56 5.68 -8.47
N MET A 193 11.57 4.70 -7.56
CA MET A 193 10.41 3.86 -7.29
C MET A 193 9.35 4.63 -6.49
N GLY A 194 8.12 4.11 -6.48
CA GLY A 194 7.03 4.76 -5.76
C GLY A 194 6.37 5.93 -6.52
N THR A 195 6.69 6.10 -7.81
CA THR A 195 6.12 7.15 -8.67
C THR A 195 4.79 6.71 -9.31
N SER A 196 3.96 7.70 -9.66
CA SER A 196 2.67 7.45 -10.33
C SER A 196 2.83 6.88 -11.73
N ILE A 197 2.06 5.85 -12.07
CA ILE A 197 1.94 5.35 -13.45
C ILE A 197 0.48 5.10 -13.83
N ASP A 198 0.21 5.18 -15.14
CA ASP A 198 -1.04 4.75 -15.74
C ASP A 198 -0.84 4.17 -17.15
N SER A 199 -1.91 3.58 -17.68
CA SER A 199 -2.09 3.34 -19.11
C SER A 199 -3.06 4.39 -19.66
N PRO A 200 -2.87 4.89 -20.90
CA PRO A 200 -3.89 5.65 -21.61
C PRO A 200 -5.25 4.94 -21.58
N SER A 201 -6.33 5.73 -21.53
CA SER A 201 -7.73 5.27 -21.63
C SER A 201 -8.28 4.37 -20.52
N GLU A 202 -7.51 4.05 -19.48
CA GLU A 202 -7.91 3.07 -18.45
C GLU A 202 -8.47 3.70 -17.17
N PHE A 203 -8.50 5.04 -17.10
CA PHE A 203 -9.07 5.82 -16.01
C PHE A 203 -8.63 5.35 -14.60
N LYS A 204 -7.41 4.81 -14.48
CA LYS A 204 -6.84 4.32 -13.23
C LYS A 204 -5.38 4.71 -13.11
N GLN A 205 -4.93 4.90 -11.88
CA GLN A 205 -3.53 5.15 -11.56
C GLN A 205 -3.10 4.31 -10.37
N GLY A 206 -1.84 3.94 -10.39
CA GLY A 206 -1.18 3.27 -9.30
C GLY A 206 0.26 3.73 -9.19
N THR A 207 1.06 2.89 -8.59
CA THR A 207 2.45 3.13 -8.25
C THR A 207 3.33 2.17 -9.03
N LYS A 208 4.43 2.68 -9.58
CA LYS A 208 5.51 1.86 -10.15
C LYS A 208 6.25 1.16 -9.01
N TYR A 209 6.28 -0.17 -9.05
CA TYR A 209 6.83 -0.99 -7.97
C TYR A 209 8.34 -0.90 -7.93
N LEU A 210 9.00 -1.53 -8.89
CA LEU A 210 10.45 -1.62 -8.98
C LEU A 210 10.87 -1.95 -10.41
N TYR A 211 12.16 -1.76 -10.66
CA TYR A 211 12.85 -2.18 -11.87
C TYR A 211 13.38 -3.60 -11.74
N LEU A 212 13.41 -4.30 -12.86
CA LEU A 212 13.95 -5.63 -13.04
C LEU A 212 14.85 -5.65 -14.28
N GLN A 213 15.95 -6.39 -14.22
CA GLN A 213 16.87 -6.59 -15.33
C GLN A 213 16.71 -7.99 -15.90
N GLY A 214 16.47 -8.08 -17.20
CA GLY A 214 16.40 -9.36 -17.91
C GLY A 214 17.77 -9.79 -18.44
N ASN A 215 18.00 -11.11 -18.50
CA ASN A 215 19.20 -11.66 -19.12
C ASN A 215 19.28 -11.38 -20.65
N ASN A 216 18.17 -10.95 -21.25
CA ASN A 216 18.06 -10.52 -22.65
C ASN A 216 18.58 -9.09 -22.90
N GLY A 217 19.10 -8.41 -21.87
CA GLY A 217 19.58 -7.03 -21.96
C GLY A 217 18.47 -5.97 -21.90
N LYS A 218 17.21 -6.39 -21.74
CA LYS A 218 16.08 -5.48 -21.55
C LYS A 218 15.88 -5.17 -20.06
N THR A 219 15.37 -3.97 -19.79
CA THR A 219 14.98 -3.55 -18.45
C THR A 219 13.47 -3.41 -18.39
N TYR A 220 12.89 -3.90 -17.31
CA TYR A 220 11.46 -3.90 -17.07
C TYR A 220 11.11 -3.12 -15.81
N ALA A 221 9.86 -2.66 -15.73
CA ALA A 221 9.22 -2.29 -14.49
C ALA A 221 8.08 -3.26 -14.17
N LEU A 222 7.85 -3.50 -12.89
CA LEU A 222 6.72 -4.29 -12.40
C LEU A 222 5.66 -3.36 -11.80
N THR A 223 4.39 -3.71 -11.93
CA THR A 223 3.27 -3.06 -11.22
C THR A 223 2.06 -3.98 -11.14
N CYS A 224 0.96 -3.50 -10.56
CA CYS A 224 -0.31 -4.18 -10.54
C CYS A 224 -1.00 -4.15 -11.91
N ARG A 225 -1.60 -5.28 -12.30
CA ARG A 225 -2.39 -5.40 -13.53
C ARG A 225 -3.56 -4.43 -13.55
N HIS A 226 -4.33 -4.34 -12.47
CA HIS A 226 -5.49 -3.45 -12.39
C HIS A 226 -5.15 -1.95 -12.40
N THR A 227 -3.85 -1.60 -12.34
CA THR A 227 -3.38 -0.23 -12.59
C THR A 227 -3.33 0.09 -14.08
N LEU A 228 -3.05 -0.91 -14.92
CA LEU A 228 -2.88 -0.73 -16.36
C LEU A 228 -4.08 -1.24 -17.15
N PHE A 229 -4.89 -2.14 -16.62
CA PHE A 229 -6.02 -2.75 -17.32
C PHE A 229 -7.34 -2.49 -16.59
N SER A 230 -8.40 -2.29 -17.37
CA SER A 230 -9.79 -2.33 -16.91
C SER A 230 -10.08 -3.66 -16.22
N GLU A 231 -10.97 -3.61 -15.23
CA GLU A 231 -11.45 -4.81 -14.52
C GLU A 231 -12.19 -5.76 -15.46
N SER A 232 -12.81 -5.25 -16.53
CA SER A 232 -13.46 -6.08 -17.54
C SER A 232 -12.49 -6.84 -18.45
N TYR A 233 -11.22 -6.42 -18.52
CA TYR A 233 -10.22 -7.11 -19.32
C TYR A 233 -9.64 -8.25 -18.48
N LEU A 234 -10.15 -9.47 -18.63
CA LEU A 234 -9.75 -10.63 -17.79
C LEU A 234 -8.71 -11.56 -18.44
N LYS A 235 -8.45 -11.39 -19.74
CA LYS A 235 -7.58 -12.27 -20.53
C LYS A 235 -6.09 -12.02 -20.27
N GLU A 236 -5.27 -12.96 -20.71
CA GLU A 236 -3.83 -12.74 -20.85
C GLU A 236 -3.58 -11.60 -21.84
N TYR A 237 -2.57 -10.77 -21.55
CA TYR A 237 -2.02 -9.81 -22.49
C TYR A 237 -0.55 -10.17 -22.78
N ARG A 238 -0.21 -10.23 -24.06
CA ARG A 238 1.17 -10.30 -24.55
C ARG A 238 1.35 -9.29 -25.67
N HIS A 239 2.46 -8.56 -25.62
CA HIS A 239 2.83 -7.64 -26.68
C HIS A 239 3.12 -8.40 -27.98
N GLY A 240 2.63 -7.88 -29.11
CA GLY A 240 2.85 -8.47 -30.44
C GLY A 240 1.89 -9.60 -30.85
N ASP A 241 1.09 -10.14 -29.94
CA ASP A 241 0.13 -11.24 -30.21
C ASP A 241 -1.19 -10.73 -30.84
N GLY A 242 -1.10 -9.80 -31.81
CA GLY A 242 -2.27 -9.16 -32.45
C GLY A 242 -3.04 -8.19 -31.53
N ASN A 243 -2.53 -7.93 -30.33
CA ASN A 243 -3.06 -6.93 -29.40
C ASN A 243 -2.53 -5.54 -29.75
N ASP A 244 -3.35 -4.51 -29.50
CA ASP A 244 -2.89 -3.13 -29.52
C ASP A 244 -1.80 -2.91 -28.47
N THR A 245 -0.79 -2.12 -28.83
CA THR A 245 0.30 -1.76 -27.93
C THR A 245 -0.24 -0.99 -26.74
N LYS A 246 -0.02 -1.53 -25.54
CA LYS A 246 -0.49 -0.91 -24.32
C LYS A 246 0.60 -0.06 -23.69
N TYR A 247 0.61 1.23 -24.04
CA TYR A 247 1.60 2.17 -23.53
C TYR A 247 1.45 2.43 -22.03
N VAL A 248 2.57 2.72 -21.37
CA VAL A 248 2.61 3.06 -19.96
C VAL A 248 3.28 4.42 -19.80
N ARG A 249 2.70 5.27 -18.95
CA ARG A 249 3.16 6.65 -18.77
C ARG A 249 3.56 6.95 -17.35
N GLN A 250 4.49 7.89 -17.23
CA GLN A 250 4.91 8.48 -15.98
C GLN A 250 5.11 10.00 -16.14
N PRO A 251 4.55 10.85 -15.26
CA PRO A 251 3.53 10.51 -14.28
C PRO A 251 2.26 10.03 -14.97
N GLY A 252 1.40 9.30 -14.25
CA GLY A 252 0.04 9.11 -14.77
C GLY A 252 -0.68 10.45 -14.94
N SER A 253 -1.62 10.55 -15.89
CA SER A 253 -2.44 11.73 -16.26
C SER A 253 -2.94 12.59 -15.10
N ASN A 254 -3.77 12.06 -14.21
CA ASN A 254 -4.33 12.82 -13.08
C ASN A 254 -3.24 13.28 -12.09
N SER A 255 -2.24 12.43 -11.86
CA SER A 255 -1.06 12.80 -11.07
C SER A 255 -0.23 13.91 -11.73
N LEU A 256 -0.11 13.92 -13.07
CA LEU A 256 0.57 14.98 -13.80
C LEU A 256 -0.21 16.29 -13.72
N SER A 257 -1.51 16.27 -14.00
CA SER A 257 -2.37 17.46 -13.92
C SER A 257 -2.29 18.11 -12.54
N ARG A 258 -2.44 17.31 -11.46
CA ARG A 258 -2.28 17.77 -10.07
C ARG A 258 -0.86 18.26 -9.76
N LEU A 259 0.17 17.68 -10.37
CA LEU A 259 1.55 18.10 -10.16
C LEU A 259 1.79 19.50 -10.74
N VAL A 260 1.35 19.71 -11.98
CA VAL A 260 1.47 20.99 -12.70
C VAL A 260 0.66 22.08 -12.00
N GLU A 261 -0.59 21.80 -11.65
CA GLU A 261 -1.45 22.74 -10.93
C GLU A 261 -0.84 23.13 -9.58
N ARG A 262 -0.42 22.14 -8.77
CA ARG A 262 0.20 22.38 -7.47
C ARG A 262 1.46 23.22 -7.57
N PHE A 263 2.29 22.98 -8.59
CA PHE A 263 3.50 23.77 -8.81
C PHE A 263 3.16 25.23 -9.13
N LYS A 264 2.19 25.48 -10.02
CA LYS A 264 1.71 26.84 -10.35
C LYS A 264 1.15 27.57 -9.13
N VAL A 265 0.30 26.89 -8.35
CA VAL A 265 -0.31 27.45 -7.13
C VAL A 265 0.75 27.78 -6.09
N ALA A 266 1.70 26.87 -5.84
CA ALA A 266 2.78 27.09 -4.87
C ALA A 266 3.65 28.30 -5.27
N LYS A 267 4.03 28.39 -6.55
CA LYS A 267 4.81 29.52 -7.06
C LYS A 267 4.05 30.84 -6.91
N GLY A 268 2.80 30.91 -7.37
CA GLY A 268 1.98 32.12 -7.27
C GLY A 268 1.78 32.55 -5.81
N GLY A 269 1.48 31.61 -4.92
CA GLY A 269 1.30 31.90 -3.49
C GLY A 269 2.56 32.42 -2.80
N ILE A 270 3.74 31.90 -3.13
CA ILE A 270 5.02 32.40 -2.60
C ILE A 270 5.33 33.80 -3.14
N ASP A 271 5.17 34.01 -4.44
CA ASP A 271 5.39 35.31 -5.08
C ASP A 271 4.49 36.39 -4.46
N GLU A 272 3.19 36.09 -4.28
CA GLU A 272 2.22 36.97 -3.62
C GLU A 272 2.58 37.23 -2.15
N THR A 273 2.96 36.18 -1.40
CA THR A 273 3.34 36.31 0.02
C THR A 273 4.53 37.24 0.19
N ILE A 274 5.57 37.14 -0.65
CA ILE A 274 6.74 38.02 -0.60
C ILE A 274 6.34 39.47 -0.87
N VAL A 275 5.46 39.72 -1.84
CA VAL A 275 4.95 41.07 -2.15
C VAL A 275 4.14 41.64 -0.97
N GLU A 276 3.27 40.85 -0.35
CA GLU A 276 2.50 41.28 0.83
C GLU A 276 3.42 41.60 2.01
N MET A 277 4.43 40.77 2.28
CA MET A 277 5.37 40.97 3.38
C MET A 277 6.25 42.23 3.23
N ALA A 278 6.37 42.78 2.02
CA ALA A 278 7.04 44.05 1.77
C ALA A 278 6.20 45.28 2.16
N LYS A 279 4.90 45.12 2.43
CA LYS A 279 4.01 46.23 2.80
C LYS A 279 4.22 46.67 4.25
N PRO A 280 4.01 47.97 4.58
CA PRO A 280 4.16 48.48 5.95
C PRO A 280 3.32 47.76 7.01
N ALA A 281 2.17 47.20 6.61
CA ALA A 281 1.28 46.44 7.49
C ALA A 281 1.94 45.17 8.09
N TYR A 282 3.02 44.67 7.49
CA TYR A 282 3.75 43.48 7.93
C TYR A 282 5.16 43.82 8.47
N ALA A 283 5.37 45.05 8.94
CA ALA A 283 6.64 45.47 9.55
C ALA A 283 6.92 44.81 10.92
N ASP A 284 6.01 43.97 11.44
CA ASP A 284 6.23 43.19 12.66
C ASP A 284 7.51 42.34 12.54
N PRO A 285 8.45 42.42 13.51
CA PRO A 285 9.71 41.68 13.46
C PRO A 285 9.55 40.16 13.30
N LYS A 286 8.48 39.56 13.83
CA LYS A 286 8.21 38.11 13.69
C LYS A 286 7.81 37.74 12.26
N CYS A 287 7.11 38.63 11.56
CA CYS A 287 6.81 38.46 10.14
C CYS A 287 8.10 38.57 9.33
N GLN A 288 8.89 39.61 9.55
CA GLN A 288 10.14 39.84 8.83
C GLN A 288 11.18 38.74 9.04
N ALA A 289 11.20 38.10 10.21
CA ALA A 289 12.08 36.95 10.49
C ALA A 289 11.80 35.72 9.59
N LYS A 290 10.61 35.60 9.00
CA LYS A 290 10.25 34.50 8.08
C LYS A 290 10.53 34.82 6.60
N LEU A 291 10.79 36.08 6.25
CA LEU A 291 11.02 36.48 4.86
C LEU A 291 12.17 35.70 4.19
N PRO A 292 13.30 35.41 4.86
CA PRO A 292 14.37 34.60 4.27
C PRO A 292 13.92 33.19 3.86
N ASP A 293 13.04 32.55 4.64
CA ASP A 293 12.53 31.21 4.32
C ASP A 293 11.70 31.23 3.04
N PHE A 294 10.83 32.24 2.88
CA PHE A 294 10.03 32.43 1.66
C PHE A 294 10.88 32.76 0.44
N LEU A 295 11.89 33.62 0.59
CA LEU A 295 12.84 33.93 -0.50
C LEU A 295 13.62 32.68 -0.93
N GLN A 296 14.05 31.86 0.03
CA GLN A 296 14.73 30.59 -0.27
C GLN A 296 13.79 29.62 -1.00
N GLU A 297 12.53 29.50 -0.56
CA GLU A 297 11.52 28.68 -1.24
C GLU A 297 11.23 29.20 -2.66
N GLN A 298 11.15 30.52 -2.86
CA GLN A 298 10.99 31.13 -4.19
C GLN A 298 12.14 30.76 -5.14
N LEU A 299 13.39 30.87 -4.68
CA LEU A 299 14.57 30.49 -5.46
C LEU A 299 14.56 29.01 -5.85
N LEU A 300 14.15 28.13 -4.93
CA LEU A 300 14.02 26.70 -5.19
C LEU A 300 12.92 26.40 -6.23
N LEU A 301 11.76 27.03 -6.11
CA LEU A 301 10.67 26.88 -7.09
C LEU A 301 11.08 27.43 -8.47
N GLN A 302 11.76 28.57 -8.52
CA GLN A 302 12.32 29.13 -9.76
C GLN A 302 13.33 28.16 -10.39
N SER A 303 14.17 27.49 -9.60
CA SER A 303 15.11 26.49 -10.13
C SER A 303 14.43 25.26 -10.75
N CYS A 304 13.24 24.89 -10.26
CA CYS A 304 12.46 23.76 -10.78
C CYS A 304 11.65 24.13 -12.03
N GLN A 305 11.41 25.43 -12.29
CA GLN A 305 10.47 25.90 -13.29
C GLN A 305 10.80 25.44 -14.72
N PRO A 306 12.03 25.57 -15.24
CA PRO A 306 12.34 25.14 -16.61
C PRO A 306 12.06 23.65 -16.82
N ARG A 307 12.26 22.85 -15.76
CA ARG A 307 11.99 21.42 -15.81
C ARG A 307 10.50 21.12 -15.80
N MET A 308 9.73 21.82 -14.95
CA MET A 308 8.27 21.66 -14.89
C MET A 308 7.57 22.10 -16.17
N GLU A 309 8.10 23.11 -16.87
CA GLU A 309 7.55 23.61 -18.14
C GLU A 309 7.54 22.54 -19.25
N GLN A 310 8.47 21.57 -19.22
CA GLN A 310 8.48 20.46 -20.18
C GLN A 310 7.27 19.53 -20.05
N PHE A 311 6.59 19.55 -18.89
CA PHE A 311 5.39 18.77 -18.63
C PHE A 311 4.11 19.62 -18.72
N TYR A 312 4.22 20.89 -19.06
CA TYR A 312 3.04 21.74 -19.31
C TYR A 312 2.29 21.25 -20.56
N GLY A 313 0.98 21.48 -20.60
CA GLY A 313 0.11 20.88 -21.61
C GLY A 313 -0.11 19.37 -21.41
N GLU A 314 0.18 18.86 -20.21
CA GLU A 314 -0.09 17.48 -19.76
C GLU A 314 0.61 16.41 -20.59
N VAL A 315 1.86 16.69 -21.00
CA VAL A 315 2.70 15.72 -21.71
C VAL A 315 3.45 14.85 -20.70
N SER A 316 3.00 13.62 -20.48
CA SER A 316 3.75 12.62 -19.70
C SER A 316 4.88 11.97 -20.51
N ALA A 317 5.88 11.44 -19.80
CA ALA A 317 6.84 10.51 -20.39
C ALA A 317 6.15 9.18 -20.70
N VAL A 318 6.41 8.59 -21.87
CA VAL A 318 5.96 7.25 -22.23
C VAL A 318 7.06 6.28 -21.81
N VAL A 319 6.99 5.78 -20.59
CA VAL A 319 8.08 5.01 -19.98
C VAL A 319 8.29 3.65 -20.65
N GLY A 320 7.31 3.17 -21.41
CA GLY A 320 7.37 1.87 -22.06
C GLY A 320 6.01 1.39 -22.53
N HIS A 321 5.91 0.07 -22.68
CA HIS A 321 4.66 -0.64 -22.96
C HIS A 321 4.55 -1.89 -22.10
N VAL A 322 3.33 -2.36 -21.87
CA VAL A 322 3.13 -3.68 -21.24
C VAL A 322 3.69 -4.73 -22.19
N GLU A 323 4.64 -5.50 -21.70
CA GLU A 323 5.20 -6.66 -22.41
C GLU A 323 4.32 -7.89 -22.16
N PHE A 324 3.95 -8.10 -20.89
CA PHE A 324 3.15 -9.24 -20.48
C PHE A 324 2.32 -8.94 -19.24
N SER A 325 1.10 -9.50 -19.20
CA SER A 325 0.30 -9.60 -17.99
C SER A 325 -0.52 -10.89 -18.04
N PRO A 326 -0.48 -11.73 -17.00
CA PRO A 326 -1.30 -12.93 -16.95
C PRO A 326 -2.81 -12.61 -16.90
N PRO A 327 -3.67 -13.60 -17.20
CA PRO A 327 -5.10 -13.48 -16.94
C PRO A 327 -5.35 -13.32 -15.44
N ILE A 328 -6.40 -12.57 -15.07
CA ILE A 328 -6.81 -12.49 -13.67
C ILE A 328 -7.36 -13.86 -13.27
N GLY A 329 -6.74 -14.46 -12.26
CA GLY A 329 -7.14 -15.76 -11.74
C GLY A 329 -6.20 -16.18 -10.61
N LEU A 330 -6.46 -17.36 -10.04
CA LEU A 330 -5.56 -17.95 -9.05
C LEU A 330 -4.29 -18.47 -9.72
N CYS A 331 -3.18 -18.38 -8.98
CA CYS A 331 -1.97 -19.12 -9.32
C CYS A 331 -2.25 -20.63 -9.31
N SER A 332 -1.38 -21.43 -9.92
CA SER A 332 -1.53 -22.89 -10.00
C SER A 332 -1.64 -23.60 -8.65
N GLN A 333 -1.22 -22.93 -7.56
CA GLN A 333 -1.33 -23.44 -6.19
C GLN A 333 -2.66 -23.04 -5.51
N GLY A 334 -3.52 -22.26 -6.17
CA GLY A 334 -4.85 -21.88 -5.67
C GLY A 334 -4.84 -20.82 -4.56
N LEU A 335 -3.70 -20.21 -4.26
CA LEU A 335 -3.53 -19.39 -3.07
C LEU A 335 -3.42 -17.88 -3.33
N ARG A 336 -3.16 -17.41 -4.55
CA ARG A 336 -2.90 -15.98 -4.81
C ARG A 336 -3.46 -15.53 -6.14
N VAL A 337 -4.00 -14.30 -6.20
CA VAL A 337 -4.44 -13.69 -7.46
C VAL A 337 -3.24 -13.24 -8.31
N ARG A 338 -3.22 -13.64 -9.58
CA ARG A 338 -2.24 -13.21 -10.58
C ARG A 338 -2.56 -11.79 -11.07
N GLY A 339 -2.27 -10.80 -10.22
CA GLY A 339 -2.63 -9.39 -10.42
C GLY A 339 -1.46 -8.47 -10.78
N TRP A 340 -0.47 -8.92 -11.56
CA TRP A 340 0.74 -8.16 -11.90
C TRP A 340 0.86 -7.89 -13.40
N ALA A 341 1.61 -6.86 -13.78
CA ALA A 341 1.92 -6.54 -15.17
C ALA A 341 3.39 -6.15 -15.32
N LEU A 342 4.04 -6.70 -16.34
CA LEU A 342 5.43 -6.45 -16.69
C LEU A 342 5.50 -5.42 -17.82
N VAL A 343 6.25 -4.35 -17.60
CA VAL A 343 6.37 -3.21 -18.53
C VAL A 343 7.79 -3.18 -19.06
N GLU A 344 7.98 -3.35 -20.37
CA GLU A 344 9.28 -3.15 -21.01
C GLU A 344 9.56 -1.65 -21.13
N LEU A 345 10.72 -1.21 -20.62
CA LEU A 345 11.06 0.20 -20.56
C LEU A 345 11.71 0.72 -21.85
N ALA A 346 11.39 1.97 -22.17
CA ALA A 346 11.90 2.66 -23.35
C ALA A 346 12.97 3.68 -22.95
N GLN A 347 14.19 3.55 -23.50
CA GLN A 347 15.37 4.32 -23.08
C GLN A 347 15.20 5.83 -23.28
N GLU A 348 14.43 6.25 -24.27
CA GLU A 348 14.14 7.64 -24.60
C GLU A 348 13.47 8.40 -23.46
N SER A 349 12.79 7.70 -22.55
CA SER A 349 12.10 8.29 -21.40
C SER A 349 12.97 8.38 -20.15
N PHE A 350 14.21 7.88 -20.19
CA PHE A 350 15.12 7.85 -19.05
C PHE A 350 16.40 8.63 -19.36
N THR A 351 16.88 9.37 -18.36
CA THR A 351 18.18 10.06 -18.44
C THR A 351 19.30 9.07 -18.15
N THR A 352 19.09 8.19 -17.16
CA THR A 352 19.99 7.09 -16.88
C THR A 352 19.87 6.01 -17.93
N ASN A 353 20.98 5.38 -18.29
CA ASN A 353 20.96 4.19 -19.12
C ASN A 353 20.16 3.07 -18.42
N LEU A 354 19.23 2.41 -19.13
CA LEU A 354 18.33 1.42 -18.55
C LEU A 354 19.05 0.27 -17.82
N SER A 355 20.25 -0.12 -18.27
CA SER A 355 21.08 -1.16 -17.61
C SER A 355 21.68 -0.72 -16.27
N LYS A 356 21.70 0.59 -16.00
CA LYS A 356 22.23 1.21 -14.78
C LYS A 356 21.14 1.70 -13.83
N LEU A 357 19.86 1.51 -14.19
CA LEU A 357 18.77 1.85 -13.29
C LEU A 357 18.85 1.00 -12.02
N ARG A 358 18.61 1.66 -10.88
CA ARG A 358 18.58 1.04 -9.55
C ARG A 358 17.22 1.27 -8.92
N ASN A 359 16.82 0.36 -8.06
CA ASN A 359 15.66 0.57 -7.20
C ASN A 359 16.07 1.51 -6.08
N LYS A 360 15.68 2.79 -6.19
CA LYS A 360 16.06 3.81 -5.23
C LYS A 360 14.91 4.73 -4.85
N ILE A 361 14.99 5.26 -3.63
CA ILE A 361 14.05 6.21 -3.05
C ILE A 361 14.77 7.47 -2.55
N PRO A 362 14.09 8.62 -2.51
CA PRO A 362 14.64 9.83 -1.93
C PRO A 362 14.68 9.74 -0.40
N VAL A 363 15.74 10.27 0.20
CA VAL A 363 15.92 10.36 1.65
C VAL A 363 15.31 11.67 2.17
N THR A 364 14.02 11.60 2.47
CA THR A 364 13.23 12.73 3.04
C THR A 364 13.37 12.80 4.56
N LYS A 365 13.00 13.93 5.17
CA LYS A 365 12.90 14.01 6.64
C LYS A 365 11.89 13.00 7.18
N LYS A 366 10.76 12.84 6.50
CA LYS A 366 9.72 11.86 6.87
C LYS A 366 10.27 10.43 6.92
N LEU A 367 11.06 10.01 5.92
CA LEU A 367 11.67 8.68 5.92
C LEU A 367 12.64 8.51 7.10
N GLN A 368 13.48 9.51 7.35
CA GLN A 368 14.43 9.49 8.47
C GLN A 368 13.71 9.36 9.82
N ASP A 369 12.63 10.13 10.02
CA ASP A 369 11.83 10.08 11.23
C ASP A 369 11.13 8.70 11.38
N LEU A 370 10.58 8.14 10.31
CA LEU A 370 9.95 6.82 10.35
C LEU A 370 10.94 5.73 10.75
N VAL A 371 12.09 5.66 10.08
CA VAL A 371 13.12 4.64 10.38
C VAL A 371 13.74 4.87 11.77
N GLY A 372 14.00 6.13 12.15
CA GLY A 372 14.59 6.46 13.44
C GLY A 372 13.71 6.09 14.64
N ASN A 373 12.39 6.00 14.45
CA ASN A 373 11.43 5.64 15.49
C ASN A 373 11.16 4.14 15.61
N VAL A 374 11.70 3.31 14.70
CA VAL A 374 11.57 1.86 14.82
C VAL A 374 12.43 1.37 16.00
N PRO A 375 11.97 0.40 16.81
CA PRO A 375 12.83 -0.28 17.77
C PRO A 375 13.87 -1.17 17.07
N VAL A 376 15.13 -1.11 17.49
CA VAL A 376 16.22 -1.93 16.92
C VAL A 376 16.96 -2.71 17.99
N LEU A 377 17.27 -3.97 17.71
CA LEU A 377 18.23 -4.73 18.50
C LEU A 377 19.64 -4.15 18.25
N PRO A 378 20.44 -3.83 19.30
CA PRO A 378 21.74 -3.18 19.13
C PRO A 378 22.67 -3.87 18.12
N ALA A 379 22.65 -5.20 18.08
CA ALA A 379 23.47 -6.00 17.16
C ALA A 379 23.10 -5.84 15.68
N ARG A 380 21.86 -5.40 15.35
CA ARG A 380 21.38 -5.24 13.98
C ARG A 380 21.28 -3.80 13.49
N ARG A 381 21.49 -2.83 14.38
CA ARG A 381 21.61 -1.39 14.01
C ARG A 381 22.62 -1.09 12.89
N PRO A 382 23.72 -1.85 12.69
CA PRO A 382 24.60 -1.66 11.54
C PRO A 382 23.94 -1.89 10.18
N LEU A 383 22.94 -2.79 10.09
CA LEU A 383 22.30 -3.22 8.84
C LEU A 383 21.16 -2.30 8.37
N TRP A 384 20.70 -1.40 9.25
CA TRP A 384 19.65 -0.45 8.92
C TRP A 384 20.05 0.54 7.84
N LEU A 385 19.05 0.97 7.06
CA LEU A 385 19.17 2.03 6.07
C LEU A 385 19.93 3.23 6.65
N ARG A 386 21.04 3.57 6.01
CA ARG A 386 21.88 4.71 6.36
C ARG A 386 21.57 5.89 5.45
N PHE A 387 21.32 7.03 6.06
CA PHE A 387 20.92 8.26 5.38
C PHE A 387 22.08 9.25 5.18
N SER A 388 23.26 8.72 4.83
CA SER A 388 24.45 9.52 4.51
C SER A 388 24.37 10.20 3.13
N SER A 389 23.38 9.84 2.32
CA SER A 389 23.08 10.41 1.01
C SER A 389 21.64 11.00 0.98
N ASN A 390 21.31 11.69 -0.11
CA ASN A 390 19.97 12.22 -0.41
C ASN A 390 19.06 11.17 -1.09
N GLU A 391 19.59 10.00 -1.41
CA GLU A 391 18.86 8.83 -1.89
C GLU A 391 19.43 7.55 -1.29
N VAL A 392 18.62 6.49 -1.28
CA VAL A 392 19.05 5.16 -0.84
C VAL A 392 18.49 4.10 -1.76
N ALA A 393 19.31 3.07 -2.04
CA ALA A 393 18.91 1.92 -2.83
C ALA A 393 18.13 0.93 -1.95
N ILE A 394 17.16 0.24 -2.56
CA ILE A 394 16.30 -0.78 -1.96
C ILE A 394 16.48 -2.08 -2.74
N GLY A 395 16.69 -3.18 -2.04
CA GLY A 395 17.16 -4.44 -2.62
C GLY A 395 18.69 -4.46 -2.83
N PRO A 396 19.23 -5.50 -3.50
CA PRO A 396 18.49 -6.59 -4.16
C PRO A 396 17.99 -7.68 -3.21
N ASP A 397 18.36 -7.61 -1.93
CA ASP A 397 17.98 -8.61 -0.94
C ASP A 397 16.46 -8.62 -0.71
N LEU A 398 15.92 -9.81 -0.48
CA LEU A 398 14.52 -10.04 -0.16
C LEU A 398 14.35 -10.38 1.32
N ILE A 399 13.18 -10.04 1.87
CA ILE A 399 12.78 -10.57 3.17
C ILE A 399 12.47 -12.06 3.00
N PRO A 400 13.14 -12.96 3.73
CA PRO A 400 12.90 -14.39 3.62
C PRO A 400 11.45 -14.78 3.95
N GLU A 401 10.93 -15.78 3.26
CA GLU A 401 9.57 -16.30 3.47
C GLU A 401 9.31 -16.71 4.93
N CYS A 402 10.33 -17.24 5.63
CA CYS A 402 10.21 -17.61 7.04
C CYS A 402 10.00 -16.40 7.97
N GLU A 403 10.57 -15.24 7.64
CA GLU A 403 10.34 -13.97 8.35
C GLU A 403 8.98 -13.37 7.99
N LEU A 404 8.57 -13.43 6.71
CA LEU A 404 7.22 -13.01 6.28
C LEU A 404 6.12 -13.79 7.00
N LYS A 405 6.34 -15.09 7.21
CA LYS A 405 5.47 -15.98 7.97
C LYS A 405 5.63 -15.86 9.48
N GLY A 406 6.56 -15.05 9.99
CA GLY A 406 6.84 -14.94 11.42
C GLY A 406 7.29 -16.24 12.09
N THR A 407 7.85 -17.18 11.33
CA THR A 407 8.44 -18.44 11.83
C THR A 407 9.91 -18.30 12.19
N ALA A 408 10.52 -17.17 11.81
CA ALA A 408 11.85 -16.75 12.21
C ALA A 408 11.79 -15.27 12.66
N PRO A 409 12.64 -14.85 13.61
CA PRO A 409 12.69 -13.46 14.05
C PRO A 409 13.17 -12.54 12.91
N SER A 410 12.57 -11.36 12.83
CA SER A 410 12.99 -10.30 11.91
C SER A 410 14.21 -9.54 12.48
N PRO A 411 14.84 -8.64 11.71
CA PRO A 411 15.89 -7.76 12.21
C PRO A 411 15.49 -6.88 13.39
N SER A 412 14.20 -6.53 13.49
CA SER A 412 13.63 -5.75 14.59
C SER A 412 13.16 -6.59 15.78
N GLY A 413 13.33 -7.91 15.74
CA GLY A 413 12.90 -8.84 16.79
C GLY A 413 11.70 -9.69 16.37
N GLU A 414 10.72 -9.86 17.25
CA GLU A 414 9.52 -10.68 16.98
C GLU A 414 8.54 -9.99 16.00
N THR A 415 8.62 -8.66 15.90
CA THR A 415 7.77 -7.84 15.04
C THR A 415 8.48 -7.51 13.73
N LEU A 416 7.85 -7.76 12.58
CA LEU A 416 8.36 -7.35 11.28
C LEU A 416 7.81 -5.96 10.91
N PHE A 417 8.65 -4.92 11.08
CA PHE A 417 8.33 -3.57 10.61
C PHE A 417 8.59 -3.46 9.11
N VAL A 418 7.67 -2.79 8.42
CA VAL A 418 7.77 -2.56 6.99
C VAL A 418 7.44 -1.13 6.64
N ILE A 419 8.09 -0.62 5.61
CA ILE A 419 7.98 0.72 5.08
C ILE A 419 7.53 0.58 3.63
N LYS A 420 6.77 1.56 3.15
CA LYS A 420 6.50 1.68 1.72
C LYS A 420 6.56 3.11 1.24
N HIS A 421 6.85 3.28 -0.05
CA HIS A 421 6.76 4.56 -0.74
C HIS A 421 5.76 4.44 -1.88
N GLY A 422 4.57 5.01 -1.69
CA GLY A 422 3.46 4.93 -2.64
C GLY A 422 3.03 6.30 -3.17
N LEU A 423 2.28 6.31 -4.28
CA LEU A 423 1.75 7.52 -4.89
C LEU A 423 0.92 8.35 -3.91
N LYS A 424 -0.02 7.71 -3.21
CA LYS A 424 -1.10 8.38 -2.46
C LYS A 424 -0.64 8.79 -1.07
N THR A 425 -0.12 7.85 -0.30
CA THR A 425 0.24 8.10 1.11
C THR A 425 1.72 8.39 1.32
N LYS A 426 2.52 8.39 0.24
CA LYS A 426 3.99 8.60 0.27
C LYS A 426 4.66 7.57 1.19
N PHE A 427 5.61 8.00 2.01
CA PHE A 427 6.22 7.16 3.03
C PHE A 427 5.24 6.89 4.17
N THR A 428 5.02 5.62 4.48
CA THR A 428 4.32 5.15 5.68
C THR A 428 5.08 3.97 6.25
N ILE A 429 4.79 3.66 7.52
CA ILE A 429 5.32 2.50 8.22
C ILE A 429 4.17 1.65 8.76
N GLY A 430 4.37 0.34 8.73
CA GLY A 430 3.41 -0.64 9.18
C GLY A 430 4.09 -1.84 9.82
N ILE A 431 3.26 -2.77 10.26
CA ILE A 431 3.67 -4.02 10.87
C ILE A 431 3.02 -5.16 10.07
N ALA A 432 3.85 -6.10 9.63
CA ALA A 432 3.42 -7.25 8.87
C ALA A 432 3.00 -8.40 9.79
N ASN A 433 1.84 -8.97 9.51
CA ASN A 433 1.31 -10.13 10.24
C ASN A 433 1.83 -11.42 9.60
N GLY A 434 2.30 -12.35 10.44
CA GLY A 434 2.74 -13.68 10.00
C GLY A 434 1.58 -14.62 9.69
N ILE A 435 0.37 -14.29 10.15
CA ILE A 435 -0.86 -15.00 9.80
C ILE A 435 -1.44 -14.40 8.52
N HIS A 436 -1.68 -15.24 7.53
CA HIS A 436 -2.17 -14.78 6.23
C HIS A 436 -3.65 -14.40 6.33
N SER A 437 -4.04 -13.33 5.65
CA SER A 437 -5.46 -13.00 5.48
C SER A 437 -6.05 -13.83 4.35
N VAL A 438 -7.34 -14.11 4.45
CA VAL A 438 -8.13 -14.72 3.36
C VAL A 438 -8.99 -13.64 2.74
N ALA A 439 -8.87 -13.45 1.43
CA ALA A 439 -9.60 -12.46 0.67
C ALA A 439 -10.51 -13.16 -0.36
N ARG A 440 -11.77 -12.72 -0.47
CA ARG A 440 -12.70 -13.15 -1.51
C ARG A 440 -12.88 -12.04 -2.54
N TYR A 441 -12.52 -12.34 -3.78
CA TYR A 441 -12.74 -11.48 -4.94
C TYR A 441 -13.89 -12.07 -5.74
N THR A 442 -15.04 -11.40 -5.72
CA THR A 442 -16.22 -11.81 -6.50
C THR A 442 -16.10 -11.28 -7.93
N SER A 443 -16.47 -12.11 -8.91
CA SER A 443 -16.49 -11.75 -10.33
C SER A 443 -17.61 -12.47 -11.06
N ASP A 444 -17.98 -12.02 -12.25
CA ASP A 444 -19.04 -12.63 -13.06
C ASP A 444 -18.79 -14.10 -13.42
N ILE A 445 -17.53 -14.55 -13.34
CA ILE A 445 -17.10 -15.93 -13.63
C ILE A 445 -16.95 -16.80 -12.36
N GLY A 446 -17.25 -16.24 -11.19
CA GLY A 446 -17.19 -16.91 -9.90
C GLY A 446 -16.28 -16.21 -8.89
N ASP A 447 -16.32 -16.72 -7.66
CA ASP A 447 -15.54 -16.21 -6.53
C ASP A 447 -14.12 -16.79 -6.55
N VAL A 448 -13.15 -15.90 -6.30
CA VAL A 448 -11.75 -16.24 -6.14
C VAL A 448 -11.32 -16.00 -4.71
N ILE A 449 -10.88 -17.05 -4.02
CA ILE A 449 -10.36 -16.98 -2.65
C ILE A 449 -8.84 -16.94 -2.69
N SER A 450 -8.24 -15.91 -2.10
CA SER A 450 -6.81 -15.64 -2.10
C SER A 450 -6.25 -15.54 -0.68
N SER A 451 -4.98 -15.88 -0.53
CA SER A 451 -4.16 -15.76 0.66
C SER A 451 -3.24 -14.56 0.52
N GLU A 452 -3.48 -13.53 1.33
CA GLU A 452 -2.85 -12.23 1.22
C GLU A 452 -1.87 -11.97 2.36
N TRP A 453 -0.75 -11.29 2.07
CA TRP A 453 0.15 -10.83 3.12
C TRP A 453 -0.42 -9.58 3.77
N CYS A 454 -0.77 -9.71 5.05
CA CYS A 454 -1.50 -8.72 5.83
C CYS A 454 -0.55 -7.72 6.50
N ILE A 455 -0.78 -6.43 6.27
CA ILE A 455 0.00 -5.33 6.85
C ILE A 455 -0.96 -4.32 7.45
N ILE A 456 -0.72 -3.95 8.70
CA ILE A 456 -1.45 -2.88 9.40
C ILE A 456 -0.54 -1.66 9.58
N GLY A 457 -1.12 -0.46 9.62
CA GLY A 457 -0.34 0.73 9.94
C GLY A 457 -0.04 0.85 11.43
N THR A 458 0.96 1.65 11.78
CA THR A 458 1.31 1.92 13.18
C THR A 458 0.45 3.06 13.75
N ASN A 459 0.30 3.11 15.07
CA ASN A 459 -0.33 4.23 15.79
C ASN A 459 -1.81 4.51 15.48
N GLY A 460 -2.49 3.58 14.79
CA GLY A 460 -3.86 3.79 14.31
C GLY A 460 -3.93 4.51 12.96
N ASP A 461 -2.79 4.82 12.35
CA ASP A 461 -2.73 5.34 10.99
C ASP A 461 -2.88 4.22 9.97
N ALA A 462 -3.36 4.54 8.77
CA ALA A 462 -3.39 3.60 7.66
C ALA A 462 -1.98 3.38 7.08
N PHE A 463 -1.64 2.13 6.73
CA PHE A 463 -0.40 1.84 6.02
C PHE A 463 -0.46 2.26 4.55
N SER A 464 -1.61 2.06 3.89
CA SER A 464 -1.83 2.48 2.50
C SER A 464 -3.25 2.99 2.27
N ASP A 465 -3.47 3.55 1.08
CA ASP A 465 -4.77 4.03 0.62
C ASP A 465 -4.90 3.80 -0.91
N ALA A 466 -6.09 4.03 -1.46
CA ALA A 466 -6.34 3.96 -2.89
C ALA A 466 -5.42 4.93 -3.68
N GLY A 467 -4.62 4.36 -4.57
CA GLY A 467 -3.51 4.94 -5.33
C GLY A 467 -2.15 4.26 -5.05
N ASP A 468 -2.00 3.57 -3.92
CA ASP A 468 -0.74 2.90 -3.54
C ASP A 468 -0.55 1.49 -4.14
N SER A 469 -1.47 0.98 -4.96
CA SER A 469 -1.28 -0.30 -5.68
C SER A 469 -0.01 -0.27 -6.49
N GLY A 470 0.75 -1.34 -6.43
CA GLY A 470 2.07 -1.42 -7.03
C GLY A 470 3.16 -0.79 -6.17
N ALA A 471 2.88 -0.19 -5.01
CA ALA A 471 3.94 0.35 -4.15
C ALA A 471 4.76 -0.77 -3.52
N CYS A 472 6.06 -0.50 -3.34
CA CYS A 472 6.96 -1.47 -2.74
C CYS A 472 6.96 -1.44 -1.24
N VAL A 473 6.83 -2.61 -0.64
CA VAL A 473 7.00 -2.87 0.78
C VAL A 473 8.42 -3.40 1.01
N PHE A 474 9.17 -2.76 1.89
CA PHE A 474 10.54 -3.12 2.27
C PHE A 474 10.75 -2.93 3.77
N ASP A 475 11.73 -3.59 4.37
CA ASP A 475 12.04 -3.45 5.80
C ASP A 475 13.06 -2.32 6.09
N PRO A 476 13.34 -1.99 7.37
CA PRO A 476 14.36 -0.99 7.71
C PRO A 476 15.79 -1.33 7.26
N ASP A 477 16.06 -2.56 6.83
CA ASP A 477 17.35 -2.98 6.26
C ASP A 477 17.39 -2.74 4.73
N GLY A 478 16.26 -2.33 4.13
CA GLY A 478 16.13 -2.12 2.69
C GLY A 478 15.84 -3.41 1.91
N ARG A 479 15.53 -4.52 2.59
CA ARG A 479 15.17 -5.79 1.95
C ARG A 479 13.73 -5.73 1.46
N ILE A 480 13.47 -6.22 0.26
CA ILE A 480 12.16 -6.13 -0.38
C ILE A 480 11.25 -7.26 0.13
N GLY A 481 10.06 -6.90 0.62
CA GLY A 481 9.05 -7.86 1.08
C GLY A 481 8.02 -8.21 0.02
N GLY A 482 7.48 -7.20 -0.68
CA GLY A 482 6.39 -7.43 -1.63
C GLY A 482 5.79 -6.17 -2.25
N MET A 483 4.74 -6.36 -3.03
CA MET A 483 4.02 -5.32 -3.77
C MET A 483 2.59 -5.17 -3.23
N ILE A 484 2.17 -3.95 -2.91
CA ILE A 484 0.79 -3.68 -2.45
C ILE A 484 -0.20 -3.94 -3.58
N THR A 485 -1.24 -4.72 -3.33
CA THR A 485 -2.27 -5.09 -4.31
C THR A 485 -3.61 -4.45 -3.97
N ALA A 486 -4.05 -4.58 -2.73
CA ALA A 486 -5.38 -4.21 -2.27
C ALA A 486 -5.36 -3.70 -0.83
N GLY A 487 -6.51 -3.27 -0.34
CA GLY A 487 -6.74 -3.01 1.07
C GLY A 487 -8.20 -3.14 1.45
N LEU A 488 -8.45 -3.18 2.74
CA LEU A 488 -9.76 -3.38 3.35
C LEU A 488 -10.22 -2.11 4.05
N LYS A 489 -11.44 -1.67 3.78
CA LYS A 489 -12.05 -0.50 4.42
C LYS A 489 -13.58 -0.59 4.48
N SER A 490 -14.17 0.22 5.35
CA SER A 490 -15.59 0.54 5.33
C SER A 490 -15.98 1.16 3.98
N GLN A 491 -17.11 0.73 3.41
CA GLN A 491 -17.62 1.25 2.14
C GLN A 491 -18.02 2.74 2.23
N ASP A 492 -18.45 3.18 3.41
CA ASP A 492 -18.83 4.57 3.68
C ASP A 492 -17.61 5.51 3.81
N TYR A 493 -16.39 4.98 3.84
CA TYR A 493 -15.18 5.75 4.11
C TYR A 493 -14.28 5.91 2.88
N ILE A 494 -13.83 7.15 2.65
CA ILE A 494 -13.13 7.51 1.42
C ILE A 494 -11.62 7.24 1.53
N TYR A 495 -11.03 7.34 2.72
CA TYR A 495 -9.59 7.39 2.92
C TYR A 495 -9.05 6.32 3.86
N GLY A 496 -7.97 5.67 3.46
CA GLY A 496 -7.16 4.81 4.32
C GLY A 496 -7.76 3.41 4.49
N TYR A 497 -6.87 2.43 4.46
CA TYR A 497 -7.23 1.05 4.74
C TYR A 497 -6.98 0.70 6.20
N ASP A 498 -7.89 -0.08 6.79
CA ASP A 498 -7.67 -0.69 8.10
C ASP A 498 -6.58 -1.77 8.01
N VAL A 499 -6.60 -2.51 6.90
CA VAL A 499 -5.64 -3.58 6.56
C VAL A 499 -5.20 -3.43 5.11
N THR A 500 -3.91 -3.53 4.87
CA THR A 500 -3.31 -3.55 3.53
C THR A 500 -2.91 -4.97 3.14
N TYR A 501 -3.15 -5.33 1.89
CA TYR A 501 -2.74 -6.61 1.31
C TYR A 501 -1.60 -6.43 0.31
N ALA A 502 -0.63 -7.34 0.38
CA ALA A 502 0.52 -7.36 -0.52
C ALA A 502 0.83 -8.77 -1.04
N ALA A 503 1.39 -8.83 -2.25
CA ALA A 503 1.97 -10.03 -2.83
C ALA A 503 3.47 -10.11 -2.51
N PRO A 504 3.97 -11.19 -1.88
CA PRO A 504 5.38 -11.37 -1.60
C PRO A 504 6.25 -11.36 -2.84
N MET A 505 7.43 -10.74 -2.73
CA MET A 505 8.31 -10.52 -3.87
C MET A 505 8.89 -11.82 -4.43
N GLN A 506 9.28 -12.77 -3.56
CA GLN A 506 9.80 -14.06 -4.02
C GLN A 506 8.77 -14.79 -4.90
N TRP A 507 7.51 -14.81 -4.47
CA TRP A 507 6.42 -15.40 -5.24
C TRP A 507 6.21 -14.69 -6.59
N LEU A 508 6.26 -13.35 -6.62
CA LEU A 508 6.15 -12.58 -7.86
C LEU A 508 7.27 -12.92 -8.85
N LEU A 509 8.53 -13.00 -8.38
CA LEU A 509 9.67 -13.38 -9.23
C LEU A 509 9.51 -14.81 -9.78
N ASP A 510 9.06 -15.75 -8.95
CA ASP A 510 8.82 -17.12 -9.38
C ASP A 510 7.71 -17.20 -10.45
N GLU A 511 6.63 -16.43 -10.30
CA GLU A 511 5.56 -16.34 -11.30
C GLU A 511 6.04 -15.72 -12.61
N VAL A 512 6.79 -14.63 -12.55
CA VAL A 512 7.36 -13.97 -13.74
C VAL A 512 8.30 -14.94 -14.48
N LYS A 513 9.11 -15.71 -13.73
CA LYS A 513 9.99 -16.73 -14.30
C LYS A 513 9.23 -17.88 -14.96
N LYS A 514 8.13 -18.35 -14.38
CA LYS A 514 7.27 -19.39 -14.99
C LYS A 514 6.71 -18.97 -16.34
N GLU A 515 6.48 -17.67 -16.53
CA GLU A 515 5.99 -17.08 -17.78
C GLU A 515 7.09 -16.80 -18.81
N GLY A 516 8.32 -17.27 -18.56
CA GLY A 516 9.44 -17.20 -19.50
C GLY A 516 10.37 -16.00 -19.33
N TYR A 517 10.16 -15.18 -18.29
CA TYR A 517 10.99 -14.00 -18.03
C TYR A 517 11.95 -14.26 -16.85
N ASP A 518 13.20 -14.61 -17.15
CA ASP A 518 14.26 -14.75 -16.13
C ASP A 518 14.83 -13.37 -15.78
N LEU A 519 14.24 -12.76 -14.74
CA LEU A 519 14.53 -11.39 -14.33
C LEU A 519 15.20 -11.34 -12.95
N LYS A 520 16.03 -10.33 -12.72
CA LYS A 520 16.73 -10.08 -11.46
C LYS A 520 16.53 -8.65 -10.98
N LEU A 521 16.62 -8.45 -9.68
CA LEU A 521 16.68 -7.11 -9.11
C LEU A 521 18.02 -6.45 -9.48
N PRO A 522 18.01 -5.16 -9.87
CA PRO A 522 19.25 -4.40 -10.05
C PRO A 522 19.98 -4.23 -8.70
N ASN A 523 21.31 -4.24 -8.75
CA ASN A 523 22.17 -4.02 -7.59
C ASN A 523 22.23 -2.54 -7.16
#